data_AF-A0A1A9UGL9-F1
#
_entry.id   AF-A0A1A9UGL9-F1
#
_cell.length_a   1.000
_cell.length_b   1.000
_cell.length_c   1.000
_cell.angle_alpha   90.00
_cell.angle_beta   90.00
_cell.angle_gamma   90.00
#
_symmetry.space_group_name_H-M   'P 1'
#
loop_
_entity.id
_entity.type
_entity.pdbx_description
1 polymer ?
#
loop_
_entity_poly.entity_id
_entity_poly.type
_entity_poly.pdbx_seq_one_letter_code
_entity_poly.pdbx_strand_id
1 'polypeptide(L)'
;MINLKGEKHGTVTVHISNKNFEITTLRIKERLEDATDPSMWQTDASKRDLTVNAMFLDFNGSLYDYFNGYNDLLEKRVVFVDDAFSRITEDYLRILRYFRFYGSLAEEPFKYDESTLKIIKAYAAGLSVISELMLEMIECDIPQYWGLIEKANVDEFKRACSAVKGKSNLNPISLAVALLNNVMEAIKMHERLKLTSFERDLSFFIIQEQDKVDKTYIGLNDYQ
;
A
#
# COMPACT_ATOMS: atom_id res chain seq x y z
N MET A 1 -30.88 -7.58 -9.31
CA MET A 1 -30.63 -8.72 -8.39
C MET A 1 -29.78 -8.20 -7.23
N ILE A 2 -30.03 -8.65 -6.00
CA ILE A 2 -29.29 -8.22 -4.80
C ILE A 2 -28.38 -9.36 -4.34
N ASN A 3 -27.10 -9.05 -4.09
CA ASN A 3 -26.12 -10.00 -3.53
C ASN A 3 -25.72 -9.57 -2.11
N LEU A 4 -25.88 -10.48 -1.14
CA LEU A 4 -25.69 -10.23 0.29
C LEU A 4 -24.35 -10.75 0.85
N LYS A 5 -23.41 -11.19 0.01
CA LYS A 5 -22.11 -11.72 0.48
C LYS A 5 -21.32 -10.72 1.35
N GLY A 6 -21.54 -9.42 1.20
CA GLY A 6 -20.93 -8.34 1.99
C GLY A 6 -21.73 -7.89 3.23
N GLU A 7 -22.88 -8.50 3.51
CA GLU A 7 -23.83 -8.02 4.54
C GLU A 7 -23.20 -8.00 5.94
N LYS A 8 -22.30 -8.95 6.24
CA LYS A 8 -21.53 -8.98 7.50
C LYS A 8 -20.66 -7.73 7.72
N HIS A 9 -20.35 -7.00 6.65
CA HIS A 9 -19.58 -5.76 6.68
C HIS A 9 -20.45 -4.54 6.32
N GLY A 10 -21.78 -4.69 6.40
CA GLY A 10 -22.74 -3.62 6.09
C GLY A 10 -22.81 -3.24 4.60
N THR A 11 -22.32 -4.10 3.70
CA THR A 11 -22.27 -3.83 2.25
C THR A 11 -23.20 -4.75 1.47
N VAL A 12 -23.98 -4.16 0.56
CA VAL A 12 -24.87 -4.87 -0.36
C VAL A 12 -24.50 -4.50 -1.78
N THR A 13 -24.41 -5.48 -2.68
CA THR A 13 -24.20 -5.22 -4.10
C THR A 13 -25.53 -5.29 -4.85
N VAL A 14 -25.91 -4.20 -5.50
CA VAL A 14 -27.11 -4.09 -6.33
C VAL A 14 -26.72 -4.10 -7.80
N HIS A 15 -27.36 -4.97 -8.58
CA HIS A 15 -27.14 -5.06 -10.02
C HIS A 15 -28.28 -4.40 -10.80
N ILE A 16 -27.97 -3.32 -11.54
CA ILE A 16 -28.90 -2.51 -12.35
C ILE A 16 -28.26 -2.23 -13.71
N SER A 17 -28.98 -2.47 -14.81
CA SER A 17 -28.55 -2.13 -16.18
C SER A 17 -27.13 -2.61 -16.52
N ASN A 18 -26.82 -3.85 -16.17
CA ASN A 18 -25.50 -4.48 -16.37
C ASN A 18 -24.34 -3.80 -15.63
N LYS A 19 -24.63 -3.04 -14.56
CA LYS A 19 -23.64 -2.43 -13.67
C LYS A 19 -23.86 -2.87 -12.23
N ASN A 20 -22.76 -2.99 -11.49
CA ASN A 20 -22.78 -3.29 -10.06
C ASN A 20 -22.62 -2.00 -9.27
N PHE A 21 -23.46 -1.85 -8.24
CA PHE A 21 -23.41 -0.75 -7.29
C PHE A 21 -23.17 -1.36 -5.91
N GLU A 22 -22.05 -1.01 -5.27
CA GLU A 22 -21.79 -1.38 -3.88
C GLU A 22 -22.34 -0.28 -2.97
N ILE A 23 -23.26 -0.66 -2.10
CA ILE A 23 -23.92 0.22 -1.15
C ILE A 23 -23.53 -0.23 0.25
N THR A 24 -22.78 0.60 0.96
CA THR A 24 -22.32 0.32 2.32
C THR A 24 -23.00 1.27 3.30
N THR A 25 -23.57 0.73 4.37
CA THR A 25 -24.11 1.54 5.47
C THR A 25 -22.98 2.29 6.18
N LEU A 26 -23.26 3.49 6.69
CA LEU A 26 -22.29 4.28 7.47
C LEU A 26 -21.77 3.46 8.66
N ARG A 27 -20.47 3.56 8.95
CA ARG A 27 -19.78 2.79 10.00
C ARG A 27 -19.98 3.40 11.38
N ILE A 28 -21.21 3.68 11.79
CA ILE A 28 -21.51 4.31 13.09
C ILE A 28 -21.99 3.28 14.13
N LYS A 29 -21.79 3.57 15.43
CA LYS A 29 -22.20 2.66 16.52
C LYS A 29 -23.69 2.77 16.83
N GLU A 30 -24.26 3.95 16.61
CA GLU A 30 -25.67 4.24 16.85
C GLU A 30 -26.52 3.76 15.69
N ARG A 31 -27.80 3.49 15.95
CA ARG A 31 -28.74 3.17 14.88
C ARG A 31 -28.81 4.37 13.96
N LEU A 32 -28.80 4.13 12.65
CA LEU A 32 -29.04 5.19 11.67
C LEU A 32 -30.49 5.66 11.83
N GLU A 33 -30.68 6.75 12.56
CA GLU A 33 -32.00 7.33 12.83
C GLU A 33 -32.39 8.31 11.71
N ASP A 34 -31.44 9.14 11.27
CA ASP A 34 -31.64 10.11 10.20
C ASP A 34 -30.39 10.23 9.31
N ALA A 35 -30.49 9.76 8.07
CA ALA A 35 -29.42 9.84 7.08
C ALA A 35 -29.16 11.28 6.59
N THR A 36 -30.00 12.25 6.96
CA THR A 36 -29.80 13.68 6.63
C THR A 36 -28.99 14.42 7.67
N ASP A 37 -28.71 13.82 8.83
CA ASP A 37 -27.87 14.41 9.86
C ASP A 37 -26.38 14.43 9.42
N PRO A 38 -25.77 15.61 9.21
CA PRO A 38 -24.37 15.72 8.82
C PRO A 38 -23.40 15.08 9.83
N SER A 39 -23.79 14.99 11.10
CA SER A 39 -22.94 14.42 12.17
C SER A 39 -22.64 12.93 11.95
N MET A 40 -23.59 12.19 11.38
CA MET A 40 -23.43 10.77 11.08
C MET A 40 -22.43 10.54 9.95
N TRP A 41 -22.48 11.39 8.91
CA TRP A 41 -21.54 11.36 7.79
C TRP A 41 -20.14 11.76 8.21
N GLN A 42 -20.01 12.80 9.05
CA GLN A 42 -18.73 13.19 9.64
C GLN A 42 -18.13 12.05 10.47
N THR A 43 -18.97 11.31 11.21
CA THR A 43 -18.54 10.16 12.02
C THR A 43 -18.10 8.96 11.16
N ASP A 44 -18.70 8.73 9.99
CA ASP A 44 -18.18 7.73 9.04
C ASP A 44 -16.85 8.21 8.45
N ALA A 45 -16.78 9.48 8.03
CA ALA A 45 -15.58 10.06 7.44
C ALA A 45 -14.37 9.98 8.39
N SER A 46 -14.53 10.19 9.70
CA SER A 46 -13.44 10.09 10.69
C SER A 46 -12.83 8.68 10.79
N LYS A 47 -13.57 7.65 10.39
CA LYS A 47 -13.10 6.25 10.43
C LYS A 47 -12.35 5.85 9.17
N ARG A 48 -12.24 6.74 8.19
CA ARG A 48 -11.51 6.51 6.94
C ARG A 48 -10.03 6.75 7.16
N ASP A 49 -9.25 6.36 6.16
CA ASP A 49 -7.80 6.39 6.21
C ASP A 49 -7.24 7.77 5.86
N LEU A 50 -7.58 8.28 4.67
CA LEU A 50 -6.99 9.49 4.09
C LEU A 50 -8.06 10.54 3.85
N THR A 51 -7.70 11.82 4.01
CA THR A 51 -8.60 12.98 3.84
C THR A 51 -9.27 12.95 2.46
N VAL A 52 -8.50 12.67 1.41
CA VAL A 52 -8.97 12.55 0.02
C VAL A 52 -9.98 11.40 -0.20
N ASN A 53 -10.02 10.40 0.68
CA ASN A 53 -10.97 9.29 0.64
C ASN A 53 -12.16 9.48 1.59
N ALA A 54 -12.16 10.57 2.36
CA ALA A 54 -13.13 10.86 3.41
C ALA A 54 -14.18 11.90 3.00
N MET A 55 -14.31 12.15 1.70
CA MET A 55 -15.32 13.02 1.12
C MET A 55 -16.53 12.24 0.60
N PHE A 56 -17.68 12.90 0.56
CA PHE A 56 -18.90 12.38 -0.07
C PHE A 56 -19.42 13.34 -1.13
N LEU A 57 -20.08 12.80 -2.15
CA LEU A 57 -20.70 13.55 -3.22
C LEU A 57 -22.16 13.12 -3.33
N ASP A 58 -23.10 14.06 -3.27
CA ASP A 58 -24.50 13.77 -3.52
C ASP A 58 -24.80 13.69 -5.03
N PHE A 59 -26.04 13.30 -5.36
CA PHE A 59 -26.49 13.21 -6.76
C PHE A 59 -26.64 14.56 -7.47
N ASN A 60 -26.66 15.67 -6.73
CA ASN A 60 -26.71 17.03 -7.27
C ASN A 60 -25.30 17.60 -7.51
N GLY A 61 -24.25 16.89 -7.10
CA GLY A 61 -22.86 17.34 -7.19
C GLY A 61 -22.38 18.16 -5.98
N SER A 62 -23.14 18.20 -4.88
CA SER A 62 -22.70 18.82 -3.63
C SER A 62 -21.61 17.97 -2.98
N LEU A 63 -20.46 18.58 -2.72
CA LEU A 63 -19.33 17.95 -2.03
C LEU A 63 -19.43 18.17 -0.53
N TYR A 64 -19.33 17.08 0.23
CA TYR A 64 -19.25 17.08 1.68
C TYR A 64 -17.84 16.66 2.09
N ASP A 65 -17.08 17.62 2.63
CA ASP A 65 -15.68 17.45 3.05
C ASP A 65 -15.51 17.93 4.49
N TYR A 66 -15.27 16.99 5.41
CA TYR A 66 -15.14 17.27 6.84
C TYR A 66 -13.68 17.35 7.30
N PHE A 67 -12.73 16.94 6.45
CA PHE A 67 -11.32 16.73 6.82
C PHE A 67 -10.36 17.37 5.82
N ASN A 68 -10.82 18.37 5.07
CA ASN A 68 -10.01 19.15 4.12
C ASN A 68 -9.45 18.31 2.94
N GLY A 69 -10.11 17.22 2.59
CA GLY A 69 -9.72 16.33 1.50
C GLY A 69 -9.72 16.99 0.12
N TYR A 70 -10.57 17.99 -0.11
CA TYR A 70 -10.63 18.70 -1.39
C TYR A 70 -9.36 19.52 -1.62
N ASN A 71 -8.94 20.29 -0.61
CA ASN A 71 -7.71 21.08 -0.70
C ASN A 71 -6.48 20.18 -0.73
N ASP A 72 -6.45 19.09 0.04
CA ASP A 72 -5.38 18.09 -0.05
C ASP A 72 -5.28 17.49 -1.45
N LEU A 73 -6.42 17.22 -2.10
CA LEU A 73 -6.45 16.75 -3.47
C LEU A 73 -5.90 17.79 -4.46
N LEU A 74 -6.29 19.06 -4.33
CA LEU A 74 -5.78 20.16 -5.16
C LEU A 74 -4.27 20.39 -4.98
N GLU A 75 -3.80 20.31 -3.74
CA GLU A 75 -2.39 20.46 -3.38
C GLU A 75 -1.59 19.16 -3.56
N LYS A 76 -2.24 18.08 -4.02
CA LYS A 76 -1.63 16.76 -4.26
C LYS A 76 -0.96 16.18 -3.02
N ARG A 77 -1.56 16.43 -1.86
CA ARG A 77 -1.11 15.92 -0.56
C ARG A 77 -1.86 14.65 -0.22
N VAL A 78 -1.14 13.72 0.39
CA VAL A 78 -1.73 12.51 0.98
C VAL A 78 -1.63 12.67 2.48
N VAL A 79 -2.78 12.88 3.13
CA VAL A 79 -2.88 13.19 4.55
C VAL A 79 -3.83 12.19 5.19
N PHE A 80 -3.46 11.70 6.38
CA PHE A 80 -4.34 10.84 7.17
C PHE A 80 -5.49 11.63 7.76
N VAL A 81 -6.66 11.01 7.87
CA VAL A 81 -7.74 11.55 8.70
C VAL A 81 -7.29 11.55 10.16
N ASP A 82 -7.45 12.68 10.85
CA ASP A 82 -6.92 12.90 12.20
C ASP A 82 -5.39 12.70 12.27
N ASP A 83 -4.91 11.78 13.13
CA ASP A 83 -3.48 11.53 13.31
C ASP A 83 -3.03 10.21 12.66
N ALA A 84 -1.88 10.27 11.97
CA ALA A 84 -1.32 9.13 11.25
C ALA A 84 -1.01 7.94 12.17
N PHE A 85 -0.63 8.17 13.43
CA PHE A 85 -0.30 7.11 14.38
C PHE A 85 -1.53 6.26 14.72
N SER A 86 -2.64 6.88 15.11
CA SER A 86 -3.90 6.19 15.38
C SER A 86 -4.41 5.48 14.14
N ARG A 87 -4.34 6.12 12.96
CA ARG A 87 -4.78 5.46 11.72
C ARG A 87 -3.93 4.23 11.40
N ILE A 88 -2.60 4.31 11.50
CA ILE A 88 -1.70 3.20 11.16
C ILE A 88 -1.81 2.05 12.17
N THR A 89 -1.98 2.34 13.46
CA THR A 89 -2.07 1.29 14.50
C THR A 89 -3.39 0.54 14.51
N GLU A 90 -4.48 1.15 14.01
CA GLU A 90 -5.74 0.44 13.74
C GLU A 90 -5.60 -0.59 12.62
N ASP A 91 -4.88 -0.24 11.56
CA ASP A 91 -4.66 -1.08 10.39
C ASP A 91 -3.34 -0.71 9.70
N TYR A 92 -2.33 -1.55 9.90
CA TYR A 92 -0.99 -1.34 9.32
C TYR A 92 -0.99 -1.30 7.79
N LEU A 93 -2.00 -1.88 7.12
CA LEU A 93 -2.13 -1.80 5.66
C LEU A 93 -2.38 -0.37 5.16
N ARG A 94 -2.79 0.54 6.05
CA ARG A 94 -2.95 1.96 5.72
C ARG A 94 -1.64 2.65 5.34
N ILE A 95 -0.48 2.14 5.79
CA ILE A 95 0.85 2.59 5.31
C ILE A 95 0.96 2.43 3.78
N LEU A 96 0.34 1.39 3.24
CA LEU A 96 0.46 1.01 1.84
C LEU A 96 -0.52 1.79 0.99
N ARG A 97 -1.73 1.93 1.52
CA ARG A 97 -2.74 2.81 0.94
C ARG A 97 -2.18 4.23 0.84
N TYR A 98 -1.46 4.71 1.86
CA TYR A 98 -0.74 5.98 1.80
C TYR A 98 0.21 6.04 0.59
N PHE A 99 1.14 5.09 0.44
CA PHE A 99 2.07 5.11 -0.69
C PHE A 99 1.39 4.93 -2.06
N ARG A 100 0.33 4.11 -2.14
CA ARG A 100 -0.48 3.93 -3.35
C ARG A 100 -1.13 5.23 -3.81
N PHE A 101 -1.78 5.94 -2.88
CA PHE A 101 -2.38 7.24 -3.17
C PHE A 101 -1.31 8.29 -3.44
N TYR A 102 -0.17 8.24 -2.76
CA TYR A 102 0.95 9.14 -3.00
C TYR A 102 1.46 9.02 -4.43
N GLY A 103 1.72 7.79 -4.89
CA GLY A 103 2.15 7.55 -6.28
C GLY A 103 1.11 7.93 -7.34
N SER A 104 -0.18 8.01 -6.97
CA SER A 104 -1.27 8.39 -7.87
C SER A 104 -1.52 9.90 -7.90
N LEU A 105 -1.30 10.60 -6.78
CA LEU A 105 -1.66 12.01 -6.60
C LEU A 105 -0.47 12.96 -6.67
N ALA A 106 0.68 12.59 -6.11
CA ALA A 106 1.83 13.47 -5.99
C ALA A 106 2.46 13.75 -7.37
N GLU A 107 2.61 15.03 -7.70
CA GLU A 107 3.31 15.47 -8.92
C GLU A 107 4.82 15.47 -8.75
N GLU A 108 5.28 15.88 -7.57
CA GLU A 108 6.69 15.91 -7.23
C GLU A 108 7.02 14.71 -6.35
N PRO A 109 7.96 13.84 -6.78
CA PRO A 109 8.47 12.83 -5.89
C PRO A 109 9.15 13.53 -4.70
N PHE A 110 8.99 12.98 -3.50
CA PHE A 110 9.68 13.40 -2.26
C PHE A 110 9.10 14.57 -1.47
N LYS A 111 7.96 15.15 -1.86
CA LYS A 111 7.21 16.11 -1.01
C LYS A 111 6.34 15.35 -0.01
N TYR A 112 6.96 14.83 1.04
CA TYR A 112 6.27 14.12 2.12
C TYR A 112 6.04 15.02 3.34
N ASP A 113 5.02 14.69 4.12
CA ASP A 113 4.98 15.14 5.51
C ASP A 113 5.98 14.30 6.33
N GLU A 114 7.04 14.94 6.81
CA GLU A 114 8.10 14.29 7.59
C GLU A 114 7.56 13.64 8.87
N SER A 115 6.52 14.22 9.47
CA SER A 115 5.93 13.69 10.69
C SER A 115 5.21 12.36 10.44
N THR A 116 4.44 12.28 9.34
CA THR A 116 3.84 11.03 8.86
C THR A 116 4.89 10.00 8.50
N LEU A 117 5.97 10.37 7.79
CA LEU A 117 7.05 9.43 7.46
C LEU A 117 7.77 8.87 8.70
N LYS A 118 7.96 9.71 9.72
CA LYS A 118 8.59 9.27 10.99
C LYS A 118 7.73 8.21 11.67
N ILE A 119 6.41 8.39 11.69
CA ILE A 119 5.47 7.41 12.22
C ILE A 119 5.51 6.14 11.37
N ILE A 120 5.40 6.25 10.04
CA ILE A 120 5.49 5.10 9.14
C ILE A 120 6.78 4.30 9.40
N LYS A 121 7.94 4.96 9.50
CA LYS A 121 9.23 4.30 9.79
C LYS A 121 9.25 3.58 11.13
N ALA A 122 8.70 4.20 12.18
CA ALA A 122 8.65 3.59 13.51
C ALA A 122 7.77 2.33 13.56
N TYR A 123 6.70 2.31 12.77
CA TYR A 123 5.70 1.23 12.76
C TYR A 123 5.87 0.25 11.58
N ALA A 124 6.77 0.55 10.64
CA ALA A 124 7.22 -0.35 9.59
C ALA A 124 8.00 -1.58 10.10
N ALA A 125 8.49 -1.55 11.35
CA ALA A 125 9.07 -2.73 11.99
C ALA A 125 8.01 -3.75 12.44
N GLY A 126 6.76 -3.33 12.65
CA GLY A 126 5.61 -4.22 12.91
C GLY A 126 5.13 -4.99 11.67
N LEU A 127 5.81 -4.79 10.55
CA LEU A 127 5.44 -5.19 9.20
C LEU A 127 6.20 -6.46 8.79
N SER A 128 6.19 -7.49 9.65
CA SER A 128 6.46 -8.89 9.22
C SER A 128 5.56 -9.34 8.06
N VAL A 129 4.54 -8.53 7.77
CA VAL A 129 3.56 -8.55 6.68
C VAL A 129 4.11 -8.00 5.35
N ILE A 130 5.35 -7.47 5.26
CA ILE A 130 5.92 -6.93 3.99
C ILE A 130 5.86 -7.96 2.84
N SER A 131 6.00 -9.25 3.15
CA SER A 131 5.86 -10.33 2.19
C SER A 131 4.42 -10.46 1.66
N GLU A 132 3.43 -10.52 2.53
CA GLU A 132 2.00 -10.60 2.17
C GLU A 132 1.56 -9.34 1.41
N LEU A 133 2.06 -8.19 1.83
CA LEU A 133 1.90 -6.90 1.19
C LEU A 133 2.42 -6.88 -0.26
N MET A 134 3.67 -7.28 -0.47
CA MET A 134 4.28 -7.27 -1.80
C MET A 134 3.54 -8.23 -2.73
N LEU A 135 2.99 -9.32 -2.20
CA LEU A 135 2.12 -10.24 -2.94
C LEU A 135 0.79 -9.60 -3.34
N GLU A 136 0.11 -8.90 -2.43
CA GLU A 136 -1.12 -8.15 -2.76
C GLU A 136 -0.86 -7.05 -3.82
N MET A 137 0.30 -6.37 -3.74
CA MET A 137 0.69 -5.38 -4.74
C MET A 137 0.91 -5.99 -6.12
N ILE A 138 1.47 -7.20 -6.19
CA ILE A 138 1.61 -7.97 -7.42
C ILE A 138 0.24 -8.37 -7.99
N GLU A 139 -0.69 -8.83 -7.15
CA GLU A 139 -2.05 -9.19 -7.58
C GLU A 139 -2.82 -7.99 -8.16
N CYS A 140 -2.49 -6.78 -7.70
CA CYS A 140 -3.05 -5.53 -8.21
C CYS A 140 -2.28 -4.94 -9.41
N ASP A 141 -1.31 -5.66 -9.98
CA ASP A 141 -0.51 -5.24 -11.13
C ASP A 141 0.25 -3.92 -10.89
N ILE A 142 0.59 -3.62 -9.64
CA ILE A 142 1.32 -2.41 -9.24
C ILE A 142 2.83 -2.43 -9.60
N PRO A 143 3.54 -3.58 -9.68
CA PRO A 143 4.99 -3.60 -9.94
C PRO A 143 5.45 -2.88 -11.21
N GLN A 144 4.59 -2.78 -12.24
CA GLN A 144 4.90 -2.00 -13.45
C GLN A 144 5.17 -0.52 -13.17
N TYR A 145 4.55 0.05 -12.12
CA TYR A 145 4.69 1.45 -11.71
C TYR A 145 5.91 1.71 -10.82
N TRP A 146 6.53 0.66 -10.26
CA TRP A 146 7.82 0.73 -9.56
C TRP A 146 9.01 0.84 -10.51
N GLY A 147 8.75 0.72 -11.82
CA GLY A 147 9.69 1.04 -12.87
C GLY A 147 10.26 -0.18 -13.56
N LEU A 148 9.42 -0.81 -14.40
CA LEU A 148 9.83 -1.71 -15.49
C LEU A 148 10.04 -3.18 -15.12
N ILE A 149 9.16 -3.73 -14.29
CA ILE A 149 8.95 -5.18 -14.19
C ILE A 149 7.76 -5.52 -15.08
N GLU A 150 7.97 -6.16 -16.24
CA GLU A 150 6.85 -6.63 -17.09
C GLU A 150 6.05 -7.72 -16.37
N LYS A 151 6.74 -8.55 -15.58
CA LYS A 151 6.13 -9.60 -14.75
C LYS A 151 7.02 -9.88 -13.53
N ALA A 152 6.48 -9.69 -12.33
CA ALA A 152 7.24 -9.89 -11.11
C ALA A 152 7.56 -11.38 -10.87
N ASN A 153 8.77 -11.67 -10.36
CA ASN A 153 9.16 -13.01 -9.96
C ASN A 153 8.58 -13.39 -8.59
N VAL A 154 7.28 -13.68 -8.58
CA VAL A 154 6.51 -13.92 -7.35
C VAL A 154 7.00 -15.16 -6.59
N ASP A 155 7.40 -16.20 -7.31
CA ASP A 155 7.83 -17.47 -6.71
C ASP A 155 9.16 -17.29 -5.96
N GLU A 156 10.10 -16.57 -6.56
CA GLU A 156 11.37 -16.22 -5.91
C GLU A 156 11.17 -15.30 -4.71
N PHE A 157 10.28 -14.31 -4.83
CA PHE A 157 9.92 -13.45 -3.71
C PHE A 157 9.34 -14.24 -2.52
N LYS A 158 8.45 -15.20 -2.75
CA LYS A 158 7.90 -16.08 -1.69
C LYS A 158 8.98 -16.95 -1.05
N ARG A 159 9.91 -17.48 -1.86
CA ARG A 159 11.07 -18.26 -1.39
C ARG A 159 11.96 -17.40 -0.48
N ALA A 160 12.32 -16.21 -0.94
CA ALA A 160 13.15 -15.27 -0.20
C ALA A 160 12.51 -14.87 1.14
N CYS A 161 11.21 -14.54 1.15
CA CYS A 161 10.45 -14.24 2.37
C CYS A 161 10.48 -15.39 3.39
N SER A 162 10.37 -16.63 2.91
CA SER A 162 10.44 -17.83 3.75
C SER A 162 11.85 -18.04 4.33
N ALA A 163 12.90 -17.80 3.54
CA ALA A 163 14.30 -17.99 3.93
C ALA A 163 14.81 -16.96 4.96
N VAL A 164 14.14 -15.81 5.07
CA VAL A 164 14.47 -14.74 6.02
C VAL A 164 13.59 -14.72 7.26
N LYS A 165 12.57 -15.58 7.33
CA LYS A 165 11.64 -15.64 8.45
C LYS A 165 12.39 -15.92 9.76
N GLY A 166 12.31 -14.97 10.71
CA GLY A 166 12.99 -15.06 12.00
C GLY A 166 14.45 -14.55 12.02
N LYS A 167 14.96 -14.02 10.91
CA LYS A 167 16.26 -13.33 10.87
C LYS A 167 16.07 -11.82 11.07
N SER A 168 16.84 -11.21 11.96
CA SER A 168 16.92 -9.76 12.13
C SER A 168 18.11 -9.20 11.30
N ASN A 169 18.07 -7.90 10.94
CA ASN A 169 19.06 -7.18 10.12
C ASN A 169 19.07 -7.45 8.60
N LEU A 170 17.92 -7.74 7.98
CA LEU A 170 17.87 -7.72 6.51
C LEU A 170 17.87 -6.28 5.98
N ASN A 171 18.65 -6.01 4.93
CA ASN A 171 18.48 -4.76 4.19
C ASN A 171 17.14 -4.82 3.42
N PRO A 172 16.30 -3.76 3.47
CA PRO A 172 15.01 -3.75 2.77
C PRO A 172 15.11 -4.09 1.26
N ILE A 173 16.20 -3.70 0.60
CA ILE A 173 16.39 -3.97 -0.83
C ILE A 173 16.51 -5.47 -1.14
N SER A 174 16.97 -6.28 -0.17
CA SER A 174 17.19 -7.71 -0.36
C SER A 174 15.92 -8.49 -0.66
N LEU A 175 14.76 -8.03 -0.18
CA LEU A 175 13.47 -8.63 -0.52
C LEU A 175 12.88 -8.04 -1.80
N ALA A 176 13.03 -6.73 -2.03
CA ALA A 176 12.52 -6.09 -3.23
C ALA A 176 13.19 -6.64 -4.51
N VAL A 177 14.47 -6.97 -4.42
CA VAL A 177 15.24 -7.55 -5.54
C VAL A 177 14.74 -8.92 -5.96
N ALA A 178 14.15 -9.69 -5.05
CA ALA A 178 13.58 -11.00 -5.38
C ALA A 178 12.37 -10.92 -6.32
N LEU A 179 11.80 -9.72 -6.54
CA LEU A 179 10.77 -9.49 -7.56
C LEU A 179 11.34 -9.32 -8.98
N LEU A 180 12.65 -9.09 -9.10
CA LEU A 180 13.32 -8.77 -10.37
C LEU A 180 13.77 -10.06 -11.06
N ASN A 181 13.69 -10.08 -12.39
CA ASN A 181 14.08 -11.25 -13.18
C ASN A 181 15.52 -11.17 -13.68
N ASN A 182 16.09 -9.97 -13.76
CA ASN A 182 17.38 -9.74 -14.39
C ASN A 182 18.02 -8.41 -13.96
N VAL A 183 19.32 -8.28 -14.25
CA VAL A 183 20.11 -7.09 -13.88
C VAL A 183 19.60 -5.82 -14.56
N MET A 184 19.00 -5.91 -15.76
CA MET A 184 18.44 -4.73 -16.43
C MET A 184 17.27 -4.15 -15.66
N GLU A 185 16.41 -4.97 -15.07
CA GLU A 185 15.33 -4.52 -14.18
C GLU A 185 15.90 -3.86 -12.90
N ALA A 186 17.01 -4.35 -12.35
CA ALA A 186 17.67 -3.69 -11.22
C ALA A 186 18.31 -2.34 -11.60
N ILE A 187 18.90 -2.23 -12.79
CA ILE A 187 19.43 -0.96 -13.31
C ILE A 187 18.29 0.05 -13.44
N LYS A 188 17.17 -0.36 -14.04
CA LYS A 188 15.97 0.47 -14.20
C LYS A 188 15.37 0.89 -12.85
N MET A 189 15.28 -0.05 -11.90
CA MET A 189 14.85 0.24 -10.53
C MET A 189 15.79 1.25 -9.86
N HIS A 190 17.10 1.09 -10.01
CA HIS A 190 18.09 2.04 -9.49
C HIS A 190 17.95 3.43 -10.11
N GLU A 191 17.82 3.52 -11.44
CA GLU A 191 17.65 4.78 -12.16
C GLU A 191 16.41 5.55 -11.70
N ARG A 192 15.34 4.83 -11.34
CA ARG A 192 14.07 5.43 -10.92
C ARG A 192 14.04 5.75 -9.43
N LEU A 193 14.42 4.81 -8.58
CA LEU A 193 14.36 4.93 -7.12
C LEU A 193 15.57 5.66 -6.52
N LYS A 194 16.60 5.92 -7.34
CA LYS A 194 17.84 6.60 -6.92
C LYS A 194 18.48 5.92 -5.71
N LEU A 195 18.59 4.59 -5.76
CA LEU A 195 19.17 3.77 -4.69
C LEU A 195 20.59 4.24 -4.34
N THR A 196 20.98 4.05 -3.08
CA THR A 196 22.37 4.24 -2.66
C THR A 196 23.31 3.30 -3.42
N SER A 197 24.62 3.62 -3.45
CA SER A 197 25.62 2.73 -4.04
C SER A 197 25.57 1.33 -3.43
N PHE A 198 25.41 1.25 -2.10
CA PHE A 198 25.27 -0.01 -1.39
C PHE A 198 24.05 -0.81 -1.86
N GLU A 199 22.87 -0.20 -1.91
CA GLU A 199 21.64 -0.87 -2.32
C GLU A 199 21.69 -1.30 -3.79
N ARG A 200 22.26 -0.47 -4.67
CA ARG A 200 22.49 -0.82 -6.08
C ARG A 200 23.40 -2.05 -6.20
N ASP A 201 24.56 -2.01 -5.54
CA ASP A 201 25.55 -3.08 -5.64
C ASP A 201 25.03 -4.38 -5.03
N LEU A 202 24.31 -4.29 -3.91
CA LEU A 202 23.61 -5.42 -3.30
C LEU A 202 22.52 -5.99 -4.23
N SER A 203 21.78 -5.13 -4.94
CA SER A 203 20.78 -5.56 -5.92
C SER A 203 21.40 -6.34 -7.07
N PHE A 204 22.51 -5.84 -7.64
CA PHE A 204 23.21 -6.51 -8.72
C PHE A 204 23.78 -7.85 -8.28
N PHE A 205 24.40 -7.86 -7.09
CA PHE A 205 24.97 -9.05 -6.51
C PHE A 205 23.93 -10.16 -6.30
N ILE A 206 22.80 -9.84 -5.67
CA ILE A 206 21.74 -10.83 -5.40
C ILE A 206 21.22 -11.44 -6.71
N ILE A 207 20.98 -10.63 -7.75
CA ILE A 207 20.47 -11.12 -9.04
C ILE A 207 21.52 -11.96 -9.78
N GLN A 208 22.78 -11.54 -9.77
CA GLN A 208 23.86 -12.27 -10.46
C GLN A 208 24.13 -13.64 -9.81
N GLU A 209 23.92 -13.73 -8.50
CA GLU A 209 24.20 -14.93 -7.71
C GLU A 209 22.96 -15.80 -7.47
N GLN A 210 21.77 -15.36 -7.88
CA GLN A 210 20.50 -16.05 -7.61
C GLN A 210 20.50 -17.52 -8.09
N ASP A 211 21.09 -17.80 -9.25
CA ASP A 211 21.09 -19.12 -9.88
C ASP A 211 21.98 -20.14 -9.14
N LYS A 212 22.86 -19.64 -8.27
CA LYS A 212 23.78 -20.42 -7.45
C LYS A 212 23.20 -20.74 -6.06
N VAL A 213 22.13 -20.06 -5.65
CA VAL A 213 21.41 -20.36 -4.40
C VAL A 213 20.75 -21.74 -4.54
N ASP A 214 20.83 -22.57 -3.49
CA ASP A 214 20.33 -23.95 -3.43
C ASP A 214 21.08 -24.97 -4.33
N LYS A 215 22.05 -24.52 -5.15
CA LYS A 215 22.94 -25.39 -5.96
C LYS A 215 24.40 -25.36 -5.48
N THR A 216 24.92 -24.16 -5.26
CA THR A 216 26.30 -23.89 -4.85
C THR A 216 26.34 -23.32 -3.43
N TYR A 217 25.31 -22.56 -3.05
CA TYR A 217 25.15 -21.97 -1.72
C TYR A 217 23.96 -22.63 -1.00
N ILE A 218 24.26 -23.58 -0.12
CA ILE A 218 23.30 -24.35 0.69
C ILE A 218 23.33 -23.84 2.15
N GLY A 219 24.42 -23.24 2.60
CA GLY A 219 24.61 -22.65 3.93
C GLY A 219 25.20 -21.24 3.90
N LEU A 220 25.02 -20.50 5.01
CA LEU A 220 25.54 -19.12 5.17
C LEU A 220 27.08 -19.00 5.11
N ASN A 221 27.79 -20.13 5.28
CA ASN A 221 29.26 -20.16 5.30
C ASN A 221 29.89 -20.49 3.94
N ASP A 222 29.09 -20.67 2.88
CA ASP A 222 29.58 -21.05 1.56
C ASP A 222 30.24 -19.87 0.80
N TYR A 223 30.43 -18.74 1.49
CA TYR A 223 31.07 -17.51 1.02
C TYR A 223 32.54 -17.33 1.46
N GLN A 224 33.11 -18.30 2.19
CA GLN A 224 34.54 -18.33 2.53
C GLN A 224 35.36 -19.02 1.44
#